data_AF-A0A916WBE9-F1
#
_entry.id   AF-A0A916WBE9-F1
#
_cell.length_a   1.000
_cell.length_b   1.000
_cell.length_c   1.000
_cell.angle_alpha   90.00
_cell.angle_beta   90.00
_cell.angle_gamma   90.00
#
_symmetry.space_group_name_H-M   'P 1'
#
loop_
_entity.id
_entity.type
_entity.pdbx_description
1 polymer ?
#
loop_
_entity_poly.entity_id
_entity_poly.type
_entity_poly.pdbx_seq_one_letter_code
_entity_poly.pdbx_strand_id
1 'polypeptide(L)'
;MQKDLKLAFQLLIPELRISWFNFILLFLYYSLFTYLFHTGLEAQQTRFENLDIFFFLLFIFGPISFRAKVLQNKKIGDITWASPTNAMKLHLPIPKKIIVLKEMIFYMLSSIPYQLYMFTILYLTSPEVKNIFSIDTYLAFAIIWISFGLYAGFCAIPVYTGIRAKYSAMAHILSYLLLAAIVVLILVFPFTFTYGIVEWTAIIAMKWPLLTACLSLIAAIIGVSYWKNKSISYLKKIDFL
;
A
#
# COMPACT_ATOMS: atom_id res chain seq x y z
N MET A 1 -16.41 -18.69 -6.62
CA MET A 1 -15.86 -17.35 -6.31
C MET A 1 -16.85 -16.48 -5.51
N GLN A 2 -18.12 -16.37 -5.92
CA GLN A 2 -19.11 -15.52 -5.24
C GLN A 2 -19.37 -15.89 -3.77
N LYS A 3 -19.45 -17.19 -3.44
CA LYS A 3 -19.60 -17.67 -2.06
C LYS A 3 -18.41 -17.30 -1.17
N ASP A 4 -17.18 -17.44 -1.69
CA ASP A 4 -15.94 -17.11 -0.97
C ASP A 4 -15.86 -15.60 -0.67
N LEU A 5 -16.23 -14.76 -1.64
CA LEU A 5 -16.26 -13.31 -1.48
C LEU A 5 -17.29 -12.89 -0.42
N LYS A 6 -18.51 -13.44 -0.49
CA LYS A 6 -19.57 -13.16 0.50
C LYS A 6 -19.11 -13.52 1.92
N LEU A 7 -18.47 -14.69 2.09
CA LEU A 7 -17.95 -15.10 3.39
C LEU A 7 -16.81 -14.20 3.87
N ALA A 8 -15.88 -13.82 2.98
CA ALA A 8 -14.81 -12.87 3.31
C ALA A 8 -15.37 -11.53 3.80
N PHE A 9 -16.40 -10.99 3.14
CA PHE A 9 -17.09 -9.78 3.57
C PHE A 9 -17.79 -9.93 4.92
N GLN A 10 -18.47 -11.05 5.17
CA GLN A 10 -19.09 -11.32 6.47
C GLN A 10 -18.06 -11.31 7.61
N LEU A 11 -16.88 -11.90 7.39
CA LEU A 11 -15.77 -11.90 8.35
C LEU A 11 -15.11 -10.52 8.51
N LEU A 12 -15.29 -9.64 7.52
CA LEU A 12 -14.69 -8.30 7.45
C LEU A 12 -15.55 -7.25 8.16
N ILE A 13 -16.88 -7.35 8.12
CA ILE A 13 -17.81 -6.36 8.69
C ILE A 13 -17.47 -5.97 10.14
N PRO A 14 -17.23 -6.92 11.08
CA PRO A 14 -16.88 -6.56 12.45
C PRO A 14 -15.56 -5.78 12.54
N GLU A 15 -14.58 -6.10 11.71
CA GLU A 15 -13.27 -5.42 11.67
C GLU A 15 -13.38 -4.01 11.11
N LEU A 16 -14.26 -3.79 10.12
CA LEU A 16 -14.55 -2.46 9.59
C LEU A 16 -15.22 -1.57 10.65
N ARG A 17 -16.17 -2.13 11.42
CA ARG A 17 -16.81 -1.40 12.52
C ARG A 17 -15.80 -0.99 13.59
N ILE A 18 -14.83 -1.84 13.92
CA ILE A 18 -13.76 -1.49 14.86
C ILE A 18 -12.84 -0.41 14.30
N SER A 19 -12.64 -0.40 12.97
CA SER A 19 -11.69 0.50 12.29
C SER A 19 -12.33 1.79 11.77
N TRP A 20 -13.59 2.09 12.10
CA TRP A 20 -14.30 3.25 11.52
C TRP A 20 -13.59 4.59 11.82
N PHE A 21 -13.10 4.78 13.05
CA PHE A 21 -12.37 5.98 13.45
C PHE A 21 -11.04 6.08 12.69
N ASN A 22 -10.40 4.95 12.45
CA ASN A 22 -9.15 4.88 11.70
C ASN A 22 -9.34 5.27 10.23
N PHE A 23 -10.49 4.97 9.63
CA PHE A 23 -10.84 5.44 8.29
C PHE A 23 -11.00 6.96 8.22
N ILE A 24 -11.46 7.61 9.29
CA ILE A 24 -11.49 9.07 9.40
C ILE A 24 -10.08 9.63 9.54
N LEU A 25 -9.24 9.04 10.38
CA LEU A 25 -7.84 9.45 10.50
C LEU A 25 -7.09 9.29 9.18
N LEU A 26 -7.36 8.22 8.44
CA LEU A 26 -6.78 7.98 7.13
C LEU A 26 -7.26 9.03 6.11
N PHE A 27 -8.54 9.40 6.14
CA PHE A 27 -9.05 10.52 5.35
C PHE A 27 -8.29 11.81 5.65
N LEU A 28 -8.19 12.20 6.93
CA LEU A 28 -7.47 13.40 7.37
C LEU A 28 -5.99 13.35 6.97
N TYR A 29 -5.35 12.19 7.07
CA TYR A 29 -3.98 11.97 6.64
C TYR A 29 -3.82 12.23 5.14
N TYR A 30 -4.67 11.66 4.30
CA TYR A 30 -4.62 11.89 2.85
C TYR A 30 -4.97 13.34 2.49
N SER A 31 -5.90 13.99 3.20
CA SER A 31 -6.21 15.43 3.02
C SER A 31 -5.01 16.32 3.38
N LEU A 32 -4.34 16.05 4.51
CA LEU A 32 -3.14 16.78 4.92
C LEU A 32 -2.04 16.66 3.86
N PHE A 33 -1.77 15.45 3.39
CA PHE A 33 -0.76 15.26 2.35
C PHE A 33 -1.15 15.90 1.03
N THR A 34 -2.44 15.85 0.65
CA THR A 34 -2.93 16.56 -0.55
C THR A 34 -2.64 18.06 -0.45
N TYR A 35 -2.88 18.66 0.72
CA TYR A 35 -2.55 20.06 0.99
C TYR A 35 -1.03 20.31 0.90
N LEU A 36 -0.20 19.45 1.49
CA LEU A 36 1.26 19.55 1.41
C LEU A 36 1.79 19.42 -0.02
N PHE A 37 1.18 18.55 -0.84
CA PHE A 37 1.53 18.42 -2.25
C PHE A 37 1.16 19.67 -3.04
N HIS A 38 -0.02 20.23 -2.77
CA HIS A 38 -0.46 21.45 -3.42
C HIS A 38 0.49 22.62 -3.12
N THR A 39 0.80 22.86 -1.85
CA THR A 39 1.72 23.95 -1.46
C THR A 39 3.16 23.68 -1.86
N GLY A 40 3.60 22.41 -1.84
CA GLY A 40 4.92 22.00 -2.29
C GLY A 40 5.14 22.25 -3.79
N LEU A 41 4.14 21.95 -4.63
CA LEU A 41 4.22 22.20 -6.07
C LEU A 41 4.21 23.69 -6.42
N GLU A 42 3.44 24.49 -5.69
CA GLU A 42 3.42 25.94 -5.83
C GLU A 42 4.80 26.53 -5.48
N ALA A 43 5.42 26.08 -4.38
CA ALA A 43 6.72 26.56 -3.92
C ALA A 43 7.88 26.18 -4.87
N GLN A 44 7.81 25.01 -5.51
CA GLN A 44 8.89 24.49 -6.38
C GLN A 44 8.78 24.91 -7.85
N GLN A 45 7.87 25.84 -8.18
CA GLN A 45 7.67 26.34 -9.55
C GLN A 45 7.68 25.23 -10.60
N THR A 46 6.88 24.16 -10.39
CA THR A 46 6.65 23.00 -11.29
C THR A 46 7.60 21.81 -11.21
N ARG A 47 8.61 21.81 -10.34
CA ARG A 47 9.42 20.60 -10.11
C ARG A 47 8.85 19.70 -9.03
N PHE A 48 9.07 18.39 -9.14
CA PHE A 48 8.66 17.38 -8.15
C PHE A 48 9.83 16.96 -7.25
N GLU A 49 10.78 17.85 -7.01
CA GLU A 49 12.01 17.54 -6.28
C GLU A 49 11.68 17.21 -4.81
N ASN A 50 12.19 16.09 -4.30
CA ASN A 50 11.99 15.61 -2.91
C ASN A 50 10.56 15.21 -2.51
N LEU A 51 9.62 15.16 -3.46
CA LEU A 51 8.27 14.66 -3.21
C LEU A 51 8.18 13.13 -3.14
N ASP A 52 9.23 12.44 -3.58
CA ASP A 52 9.35 10.96 -3.62
C ASP A 52 9.04 10.32 -2.26
N ILE A 53 9.61 10.84 -1.17
CA ILE A 53 9.42 10.30 0.19
C ILE A 53 7.94 10.33 0.58
N PHE A 54 7.28 11.46 0.31
CA PHE A 54 5.87 11.64 0.65
C PHE A 54 4.99 10.68 -0.14
N PHE A 55 5.29 10.46 -1.42
CA PHE A 55 4.60 9.44 -2.23
C PHE A 55 4.80 8.04 -1.67
N PHE A 56 6.02 7.61 -1.36
CA PHE A 56 6.25 6.28 -0.77
C PHE A 56 5.54 6.11 0.57
N LEU A 57 5.62 7.11 1.46
CA LEU A 57 4.92 7.10 2.75
C LEU A 57 3.41 7.02 2.57
N LEU A 58 2.84 7.76 1.62
CA LEU A 58 1.39 7.80 1.42
C LEU A 58 0.86 6.52 0.78
N PHE A 59 1.49 6.05 -0.30
CA PHE A 59 0.99 4.91 -1.09
C PHE A 59 1.30 3.55 -0.47
N ILE A 60 2.42 3.41 0.25
CA ILE A 60 2.79 2.14 0.90
C ILE A 60 2.34 2.17 2.36
N PHE A 61 2.81 3.15 3.13
CA PHE A 61 2.68 3.12 4.58
C PHE A 61 1.34 3.65 5.09
N GLY A 62 0.68 4.54 4.35
CA GLY A 62 -0.62 5.12 4.74
C GLY A 62 -1.65 4.04 5.09
N PRO A 63 -2.09 3.19 4.16
CA PRO A 63 -3.10 2.16 4.42
C PRO A 63 -2.72 1.19 5.55
N ILE A 64 -1.43 0.91 5.71
CA ILE A 64 -0.86 -0.03 6.69
C ILE A 64 -0.88 0.58 8.11
N SER A 65 -0.47 1.84 8.23
CA SER A 65 -0.20 2.51 9.51
C SER A 65 -1.48 2.80 10.28
N PHE A 66 -2.57 3.11 9.57
CA PHE A 66 -3.85 3.43 10.18
C PHE A 66 -4.70 2.20 10.47
N ARG A 67 -4.14 1.00 10.61
CA ARG A 67 -4.92 -0.16 11.07
C ARG A 67 -5.21 -0.09 12.57
N ALA A 68 -6.43 -0.46 13.00
CA ALA A 68 -6.81 -0.45 14.41
C ALA A 68 -5.88 -1.34 15.25
N LYS A 69 -5.44 -0.88 16.43
CA LYS A 69 -4.45 -1.59 17.29
C LYS A 69 -4.84 -3.03 17.62
N VAL A 70 -6.13 -3.33 17.74
CA VAL A 70 -6.64 -4.68 18.01
C VAL A 70 -6.43 -5.64 16.82
N LEU A 71 -6.39 -5.09 15.59
CA LEU A 71 -6.19 -5.83 14.34
C LEU A 71 -4.72 -5.83 13.89
N GLN A 72 -3.84 -5.15 14.61
CA GLN A 72 -2.41 -5.13 14.30
C GLN A 72 -1.78 -6.48 14.66
N ASN A 73 -0.70 -6.78 13.95
CA ASN A 73 0.06 -8.00 14.15
C ASN A 73 0.66 -8.04 15.57
N LYS A 74 0.49 -9.17 16.27
CA LYS A 74 1.08 -9.41 17.58
C LYS A 74 1.82 -10.74 17.57
N LYS A 75 2.83 -10.85 18.44
CA LYS A 75 3.48 -12.13 18.72
C LYS A 75 2.50 -12.99 19.53
N ILE A 76 2.10 -14.13 18.97
CA ILE A 76 1.11 -15.05 19.60
C ILE A 76 1.80 -16.27 20.22
N GLY A 77 2.95 -16.68 19.67
CA GLY A 77 3.82 -17.72 20.24
C GLY A 77 5.29 -17.34 20.06
N ASP A 78 6.21 -18.25 20.37
CA ASP A 78 7.65 -17.95 20.36
C ASP A 78 8.19 -17.44 19.03
N ILE A 79 7.65 -17.96 17.93
CA ILE A 79 8.10 -17.69 16.56
C ILE A 79 6.94 -17.33 15.60
N THR A 80 5.72 -17.21 16.12
CA THR A 80 4.51 -16.98 15.30
C THR A 80 3.98 -15.58 15.55
N TRP A 81 3.85 -14.83 14.45
CA TRP A 81 3.28 -13.50 14.43
C TRP A 81 2.02 -13.52 13.59
N ALA A 82 0.89 -13.11 14.15
CA ALA A 82 -0.34 -12.90 13.40
C ALA A 82 -1.21 -11.84 14.08
N SER A 83 -2.22 -11.33 13.36
CA SER A 83 -3.30 -10.60 14.02
C SER A 83 -4.07 -11.55 14.95
N PRO A 84 -4.37 -11.17 16.21
CA PRO A 84 -5.16 -11.99 17.13
C PRO A 84 -6.50 -12.43 16.53
N THR A 85 -7.16 -11.55 15.76
CA THR A 85 -8.43 -11.87 15.12
C THR A 85 -8.29 -12.94 14.04
N ASN A 86 -7.16 -12.97 13.34
CA ASN A 86 -6.89 -13.99 12.32
C ASN A 86 -6.51 -15.32 12.95
N ALA A 87 -5.76 -15.31 14.05
CA ALA A 87 -5.45 -16.53 14.80
C ALA A 87 -6.73 -17.21 15.31
N MET A 88 -7.66 -16.45 15.89
CA MET A 88 -8.97 -16.99 16.30
C MET A 88 -9.75 -17.60 15.12
N LYS A 89 -9.70 -16.96 13.95
CA LYS A 89 -10.38 -17.44 12.74
C LYS A 89 -9.78 -18.73 12.18
N LEU A 90 -8.52 -19.04 12.49
CA LEU A 90 -7.85 -20.25 12.03
C LEU A 90 -8.33 -21.51 12.80
N HIS A 91 -8.96 -21.33 13.96
CA HIS A 91 -9.65 -22.42 14.69
C HIS A 91 -11.06 -22.72 14.16
N LEU A 92 -11.63 -21.83 13.35
CA LEU A 92 -12.92 -22.05 12.70
C LEU A 92 -12.73 -22.89 11.43
N PRO A 93 -13.76 -23.63 10.98
CA PRO A 93 -13.72 -24.40 9.74
C PRO A 93 -13.81 -23.49 8.49
N ILE A 94 -12.98 -22.45 8.44
CA ILE A 94 -12.92 -21.44 7.37
C ILE A 94 -11.69 -21.75 6.50
N PRO A 95 -11.86 -21.90 5.17
CA PRO A 95 -10.74 -22.05 4.27
C PRO A 95 -9.72 -20.91 4.39
N LYS A 96 -8.43 -21.23 4.56
CA LYS A 96 -7.33 -20.26 4.67
C LYS A 96 -7.32 -19.20 3.55
N LYS A 97 -7.73 -19.58 2.33
CA LYS A 97 -7.89 -18.67 1.18
C LYS A 97 -8.86 -17.50 1.45
N ILE A 98 -9.89 -17.72 2.27
CA ILE A 98 -10.92 -16.73 2.60
C ILE A 98 -10.37 -15.74 3.63
N ILE A 99 -9.53 -16.19 4.56
CA ILE A 99 -8.83 -15.32 5.52
C ILE A 99 -7.89 -14.37 4.79
N VAL A 100 -7.10 -14.88 3.82
CA VAL A 100 -6.24 -14.03 2.97
C VAL A 100 -7.07 -13.06 2.13
N LEU A 101 -8.16 -13.53 1.51
CA LEU A 101 -9.04 -12.68 0.71
C LEU A 101 -9.64 -11.53 1.53
N LYS A 102 -10.07 -11.81 2.77
CA LYS A 102 -10.56 -10.79 3.70
C LYS A 102 -9.52 -9.71 3.96
N GLU A 103 -8.26 -10.09 4.21
CA GLU A 103 -7.15 -9.14 4.44
C GLU A 103 -6.84 -8.30 3.21
N MET A 104 -6.90 -8.90 2.01
CA MET A 104 -6.74 -8.16 0.75
C MET A 104 -7.87 -7.14 0.57
N ILE A 105 -9.12 -7.51 0.85
CA ILE A 105 -10.27 -6.60 0.76
C ILE A 105 -10.14 -5.47 1.79
N PHE A 106 -9.75 -5.79 3.04
CA PHE A 106 -9.49 -4.78 4.07
C PHE A 106 -8.47 -3.75 3.58
N TYR A 107 -7.32 -4.20 3.07
CA TYR A 107 -6.30 -3.30 2.53
C TYR A 107 -6.84 -2.45 1.39
N MET A 108 -7.54 -3.04 0.41
CA MET A 108 -8.10 -2.31 -0.73
C MET A 108 -9.06 -1.20 -0.29
N LEU A 109 -9.92 -1.47 0.71
CA LEU A 109 -10.83 -0.47 1.29
C LEU A 109 -10.07 0.64 2.04
N SER A 110 -8.95 0.32 2.67
CA SER A 110 -8.05 1.28 3.31
C SER A 110 -7.07 1.97 2.35
N SER A 111 -7.08 1.68 1.06
CA SER A 111 -6.10 2.22 0.11
C SER A 111 -6.79 2.96 -1.03
N ILE A 112 -7.56 2.23 -1.85
CA ILE A 112 -8.07 2.73 -3.14
C ILE A 112 -8.93 3.99 -2.98
N PRO A 113 -9.94 4.05 -2.08
CA PRO A 113 -10.81 5.22 -1.97
C PRO A 113 -10.05 6.50 -1.61
N TYR A 114 -9.04 6.39 -0.73
CA TYR A 114 -8.27 7.52 -0.24
C TYR A 114 -7.24 8.01 -1.27
N GLN A 115 -6.60 7.09 -1.99
CA GLN A 115 -5.70 7.42 -3.10
C GLN A 115 -6.46 8.06 -4.26
N LEU A 116 -7.64 7.53 -4.61
CA LEU A 116 -8.51 8.15 -5.61
C LEU A 116 -8.99 9.53 -5.17
N TYR A 117 -9.38 9.69 -3.91
CA TYR A 117 -9.75 10.98 -3.34
C TYR A 117 -8.60 11.99 -3.47
N MET A 118 -7.39 11.63 -3.03
CA MET A 118 -6.23 12.51 -3.07
C MET A 118 -5.89 12.93 -4.50
N PHE A 119 -5.83 12.00 -5.47
CA PHE A 119 -5.61 12.38 -6.87
C PHE A 119 -6.74 13.27 -7.42
N THR A 120 -8.00 12.94 -7.13
CA THR A 120 -9.12 13.76 -7.61
C THR A 120 -9.03 15.19 -7.08
N ILE A 121 -8.80 15.36 -5.77
CA ILE A 121 -8.68 16.70 -5.18
C ILE A 121 -7.45 17.42 -5.71
N LEU A 122 -6.29 16.75 -5.77
CA LEU A 122 -5.04 17.35 -6.25
C LEU A 122 -5.19 17.90 -7.67
N TYR A 123 -5.82 17.14 -8.59
CA TYR A 123 -6.09 17.62 -9.94
C TYR A 123 -7.07 18.79 -9.96
N LEU A 124 -8.12 18.77 -9.13
CA LEU A 124 -9.13 19.82 -9.14
C LEU A 124 -8.60 21.15 -8.58
N THR A 125 -7.77 21.09 -7.53
CA THR A 125 -7.35 22.27 -6.76
C THR A 125 -6.01 22.86 -7.16
N SER A 126 -5.09 22.11 -7.80
CA SER A 126 -3.78 22.62 -8.21
C SER A 126 -3.74 23.02 -9.68
N PRO A 127 -3.65 24.32 -10.01
CA PRO A 127 -3.43 24.79 -11.38
C PRO A 127 -2.11 24.26 -11.96
N GLU A 128 -1.08 24.12 -11.14
CA GLU A 128 0.26 23.65 -11.53
C GLU A 128 0.16 22.25 -12.13
N VAL A 129 -0.57 21.34 -11.46
CA VAL A 129 -0.81 19.98 -11.96
C VAL A 129 -1.54 20.00 -13.30
N LYS A 130 -2.55 20.87 -13.48
CA LYS A 130 -3.29 20.99 -14.75
C LYS A 130 -2.44 21.57 -15.88
N ASN A 131 -1.50 22.44 -15.56
CA ASN A 131 -0.59 23.04 -16.54
C ASN A 131 0.47 22.03 -17.01
N ILE A 132 0.88 21.12 -16.11
CA ILE A 132 1.90 20.11 -16.38
C ILE A 132 1.29 18.88 -17.08
N PHE A 133 0.11 18.42 -16.64
CA PHE A 133 -0.52 17.21 -17.13
C PHE A 133 -1.80 17.50 -17.92
N SER A 134 -1.90 16.93 -19.11
CA SER A 134 -3.20 16.71 -19.73
C SER A 134 -3.99 15.66 -18.93
N ILE A 135 -5.32 15.66 -19.06
CA ILE A 135 -6.19 14.72 -18.32
C ILE A 135 -5.77 13.26 -18.52
N ASP A 136 -5.39 12.86 -19.73
CA ASP A 136 -4.99 11.48 -20.04
C ASP A 136 -3.67 11.11 -19.35
N THR A 137 -2.70 12.02 -19.36
CA THR A 137 -1.40 11.81 -18.72
C THR A 137 -1.52 11.79 -17.20
N TYR A 138 -2.41 12.59 -16.64
CA TYR A 138 -2.72 12.60 -15.22
C TYR A 138 -3.37 11.27 -14.77
N LEU A 139 -4.34 10.78 -15.53
CA LEU A 139 -4.98 9.49 -15.25
C LEU A 139 -3.97 8.34 -15.33
N ALA A 140 -3.09 8.35 -16.34
CA ALA A 140 -2.01 7.36 -16.43
C ALA A 140 -1.08 7.41 -15.20
N PHE A 141 -0.68 8.62 -14.78
CA PHE A 141 0.13 8.82 -13.58
C PHE A 141 -0.56 8.32 -12.30
N ALA A 142 -1.85 8.61 -12.11
CA ALA A 142 -2.63 8.11 -10.99
C ALA A 142 -2.73 6.58 -10.99
N ILE A 143 -2.95 5.97 -12.16
CA ILE A 143 -2.99 4.50 -12.31
C ILE A 143 -1.67 3.86 -11.93
N ILE A 144 -0.53 4.44 -12.36
CA ILE A 144 0.81 3.95 -12.00
C ILE A 144 0.95 3.88 -10.47
N TRP A 145 0.63 4.98 -9.77
CA TRP A 145 0.83 5.08 -8.32
C TRP A 145 -0.19 4.28 -7.51
N ILE A 146 -1.44 4.19 -7.93
CA ILE A 146 -2.44 3.30 -7.30
C ILE A 146 -2.01 1.84 -7.47
N SER A 147 -1.58 1.45 -8.68
CA SER A 147 -1.10 0.10 -8.97
C SER A 147 0.14 -0.25 -8.13
N PHE A 148 1.08 0.69 -8.03
CA PHE A 148 2.27 0.56 -7.18
C PHE A 148 1.88 0.41 -5.71
N GLY A 149 1.00 1.27 -5.19
CA GLY A 149 0.53 1.21 -3.80
C GLY A 149 -0.17 -0.11 -3.46
N LEU A 150 -0.94 -0.67 -4.40
CA LEU A 150 -1.56 -1.99 -4.25
C LEU A 150 -0.51 -3.11 -4.20
N TYR A 151 0.39 -3.17 -5.19
CA TYR A 151 1.42 -4.21 -5.24
C TYR A 151 2.36 -4.13 -4.03
N ALA A 152 2.87 -2.94 -3.73
CA ALA A 152 3.83 -2.73 -2.65
C ALA A 152 3.17 -2.97 -1.30
N GLY A 153 2.01 -2.38 -1.01
CA GLY A 153 1.40 -2.53 0.30
C GLY A 153 0.80 -3.91 0.58
N PHE A 154 0.46 -4.69 -0.45
CA PHE A 154 0.11 -6.11 -0.28
C PHE A 154 1.26 -6.95 0.30
N CYS A 155 2.50 -6.46 0.31
CA CYS A 155 3.61 -7.11 1.01
C CYS A 155 3.35 -7.28 2.53
N ALA A 156 2.47 -6.45 3.11
CA ALA A 156 2.12 -6.52 4.52
C ALA A 156 1.08 -7.60 4.85
N ILE A 157 0.34 -8.10 3.86
CA ILE A 157 -0.71 -9.12 4.07
C ILE A 157 -0.17 -10.42 4.68
N PRO A 158 0.96 -10.99 4.22
CA PRO A 158 1.62 -12.10 4.90
C PRO A 158 1.81 -11.89 6.41
N VAL A 159 2.19 -10.68 6.81
CA VAL A 159 2.46 -10.33 8.21
C VAL A 159 1.18 -10.33 9.04
N TYR A 160 0.07 -9.85 8.46
CA TYR A 160 -1.23 -9.80 9.15
C TYR A 160 -1.98 -11.13 9.16
N THR A 161 -1.89 -11.91 8.08
CA THR A 161 -2.50 -13.23 7.96
C THR A 161 -1.82 -14.23 8.88
N GLY A 162 -0.50 -14.14 8.97
CA GLY A 162 0.31 -14.90 9.90
C GLY A 162 1.61 -15.33 9.23
N ILE A 163 2.72 -15.17 9.95
CA ILE A 163 4.03 -15.66 9.53
C ILE A 163 4.75 -16.34 10.70
N ARG A 164 5.39 -17.47 10.38
CA ARG A 164 6.37 -18.10 11.26
C ARG A 164 7.73 -17.45 10.99
N ALA A 165 8.11 -16.48 11.80
CA ALA A 165 9.36 -15.75 11.68
C ALA A 165 10.33 -16.22 12.78
N LYS A 166 11.29 -17.07 12.40
CA LYS A 166 12.48 -17.29 13.22
C LYS A 166 13.45 -16.16 12.88
N TYR A 167 13.42 -15.09 13.66
CA TYR A 167 14.33 -13.97 13.45
C TYR A 167 15.75 -14.43 13.78
N SER A 168 16.53 -14.72 12.75
CA SER A 168 17.98 -14.82 12.90
C SER A 168 18.56 -13.39 13.00
N ALA A 169 19.67 -13.24 13.71
CA ALA A 169 20.41 -11.96 13.73
C ALA A 169 20.70 -11.47 12.29
N MET A 170 20.99 -12.40 11.37
CA MET A 170 21.20 -12.11 9.96
C MET A 170 19.97 -11.49 9.29
N ALA A 171 18.76 -11.97 9.59
CA ALA A 171 17.53 -11.41 9.05
C ALA A 171 17.31 -9.96 9.52
N HIS A 172 17.65 -9.64 10.77
CA HIS A 172 17.61 -8.26 11.27
C HIS A 172 18.62 -7.38 10.56
N ILE A 173 19.88 -7.82 10.46
CA ILE A 173 20.95 -7.08 9.79
C ILE A 173 20.58 -6.79 8.33
N LEU A 174 20.09 -7.80 7.59
CA LEU A 174 19.64 -7.62 6.21
C LEU A 174 18.44 -6.68 6.11
N SER A 175 17.50 -6.71 7.07
CA SER A 175 16.36 -5.80 7.08
C SER A 175 16.78 -4.35 7.32
N TYR A 176 17.71 -4.13 8.26
CA TYR A 176 18.29 -2.79 8.51
C TYR A 176 19.12 -2.30 7.34
N LEU A 177 19.90 -3.18 6.71
CA LEU A 177 20.69 -2.84 5.53
C LEU A 177 19.81 -2.49 4.33
N LEU A 178 18.71 -3.22 4.13
CA LEU A 178 17.71 -2.89 3.11
C LEU A 178 17.05 -1.53 3.39
N LEU A 179 16.66 -1.27 4.65
CA LEU A 179 16.11 0.03 5.04
C LEU A 179 17.12 1.16 4.81
N ALA A 180 18.37 0.96 5.22
CA ALA A 180 19.45 1.93 4.99
C ALA A 180 19.67 2.16 3.48
N ALA A 181 19.66 1.10 2.67
CA ALA A 181 19.78 1.23 1.21
C ALA A 181 18.60 2.01 0.60
N ILE A 182 17.37 1.80 1.07
CA ILE A 182 16.20 2.58 0.64
C ILE A 182 16.34 4.05 1.02
N VAL A 183 16.75 4.34 2.26
CA VAL A 183 16.96 5.72 2.74
C VAL A 183 18.08 6.40 1.96
N VAL A 184 19.21 5.72 1.76
CA VAL A 184 20.33 6.24 0.96
C VAL A 184 19.90 6.48 -0.48
N LEU A 185 19.18 5.54 -1.09
CA LEU A 185 18.66 5.72 -2.45
C LEU A 185 17.78 6.96 -2.48
N ILE A 186 16.80 7.08 -1.60
CA ILE A 186 15.92 8.25 -1.52
C ILE A 186 16.67 9.58 -1.33
N LEU A 187 17.69 9.62 -0.46
CA LEU A 187 18.41 10.84 -0.14
C LEU A 187 19.48 11.21 -1.19
N VAL A 188 20.14 10.23 -1.77
CA VAL A 188 21.24 10.42 -2.74
C VAL A 188 20.72 10.55 -4.16
N PHE A 189 19.59 9.92 -4.49
CA PHE A 189 19.02 9.92 -5.84
C PHE A 189 18.81 11.32 -6.41
N PRO A 190 18.27 12.32 -5.67
CA PRO A 190 18.15 13.70 -6.15
C PRO A 190 19.50 14.40 -6.40
N PHE A 191 20.58 14.00 -5.73
CA PHE A 191 21.92 14.56 -5.97
C PHE A 191 22.59 13.94 -7.20
N THR A 192 22.23 12.70 -7.55
CA THR A 192 22.83 11.98 -8.69
C THR A 192 22.02 12.09 -9.98
N PHE A 193 20.71 12.27 -9.89
CA PHE A 193 19.80 12.34 -11.02
C PHE A 193 19.07 13.68 -11.03
N THR A 194 18.89 14.25 -12.22
CA THR A 194 18.16 15.51 -12.41
C THR A 194 16.69 15.45 -12.00
N TYR A 195 16.13 14.24 -11.95
CA TYR A 195 14.70 13.99 -11.71
C TYR A 195 14.51 12.94 -10.61
N GLY A 196 13.54 13.17 -9.72
CA GLY A 196 13.11 12.21 -8.71
C GLY A 196 12.32 11.04 -9.31
N ILE A 197 12.08 9.98 -8.53
CA ILE A 197 11.34 8.79 -8.98
C ILE A 197 9.91 9.16 -9.41
N VAL A 198 9.23 10.01 -8.65
CA VAL A 198 7.90 10.53 -8.98
C VAL A 198 7.94 11.29 -10.30
N GLU A 199 8.95 12.13 -10.49
CA GLU A 199 9.11 12.89 -11.73
C GLU A 199 9.42 12.00 -12.94
N TRP A 200 10.26 10.96 -12.76
CA TRP A 200 10.46 9.93 -13.78
C TRP A 200 9.14 9.27 -14.17
N THR A 201 8.30 8.91 -13.20
CA THR A 201 6.97 8.33 -13.50
C THR A 201 6.06 9.34 -14.20
N ALA A 202 6.16 10.63 -13.88
CA ALA A 202 5.44 11.70 -14.58
C ALA A 202 5.88 11.83 -16.04
N ILE A 203 7.19 11.91 -16.31
CA ILE A 203 7.75 12.00 -17.66
C ILE A 203 7.35 10.79 -18.50
N ILE A 204 7.41 9.59 -17.91
CA ILE A 204 7.02 8.34 -18.58
C ILE A 204 5.52 8.36 -18.90
N ALA A 205 4.66 8.79 -17.97
CA ALA A 205 3.23 8.91 -18.19
C ALA A 205 2.88 9.98 -19.24
N MET A 206 3.64 11.06 -19.35
CA MET A 206 3.47 12.06 -20.41
C MET A 206 3.81 11.51 -21.78
N LYS A 207 4.89 10.74 -21.88
CA LYS A 207 5.34 10.17 -23.17
C LYS A 207 4.44 9.05 -23.65
N TRP A 208 4.09 8.09 -22.77
CA TRP A 208 3.40 6.85 -23.16
C TRP A 208 2.24 6.49 -22.21
N PRO A 209 1.24 7.38 -22.03
CA PRO A 209 0.23 7.27 -20.97
C PRO A 209 -0.50 5.93 -20.95
N LEU A 210 -0.99 5.48 -22.11
CA LEU A 210 -1.75 4.23 -22.21
C LEU A 210 -0.87 3.01 -21.91
N LEU A 211 0.33 2.94 -22.51
CA LEU A 211 1.24 1.82 -22.32
C LEU A 211 1.66 1.68 -20.86
N THR A 212 1.99 2.79 -20.21
CA THR A 212 2.50 2.80 -18.84
C THR A 212 1.41 2.49 -17.83
N ALA A 213 0.19 2.96 -18.08
CA ALA A 213 -1.00 2.58 -17.30
C ALA A 213 -1.27 1.07 -17.44
N CYS A 214 -1.27 0.52 -18.65
CA CYS A 214 -1.48 -0.91 -18.90
C CYS A 214 -0.40 -1.77 -18.22
N LEU A 215 0.88 -1.43 -18.37
CA LEU A 215 1.98 -2.16 -17.72
C LEU A 215 1.86 -2.13 -16.20
N SER A 216 1.46 -0.99 -15.63
CA SER A 216 1.27 -0.85 -14.18
C SER A 216 0.11 -1.71 -13.66
N LEU A 217 -1.00 -1.78 -14.39
CA LEU A 217 -2.12 -2.66 -14.06
C LEU A 217 -1.72 -4.13 -14.14
N ILE A 218 -0.97 -4.54 -15.17
CA ILE A 218 -0.44 -5.91 -15.29
C ILE A 218 0.48 -6.23 -14.10
N ALA A 219 1.39 -5.32 -13.75
CA ALA A 219 2.27 -5.47 -12.60
C ALA A 219 1.48 -5.59 -11.29
N ALA A 220 0.43 -4.79 -11.10
CA ALA A 220 -0.46 -4.91 -9.96
C ALA A 220 -1.16 -6.27 -9.91
N ILE A 221 -1.72 -6.77 -11.02
CA ILE A 221 -2.39 -8.09 -11.08
C ILE A 221 -1.42 -9.22 -10.72
N ILE A 222 -0.22 -9.21 -11.30
CA ILE A 222 0.83 -10.20 -11.00
C ILE A 222 1.21 -10.11 -9.52
N GLY A 223 1.41 -8.89 -9.02
CA GLY A 223 1.72 -8.60 -7.63
C GLY A 223 0.66 -9.11 -6.64
N VAL A 224 -0.61 -8.82 -6.92
CA VAL A 224 -1.78 -9.28 -6.18
C VAL A 224 -1.82 -10.80 -6.11
N SER A 225 -1.62 -11.47 -7.24
CA SER A 225 -1.58 -12.93 -7.33
C SER A 225 -0.42 -13.52 -6.53
N TYR A 226 0.77 -12.94 -6.66
CA TYR A 226 1.97 -13.35 -5.93
C TYR A 226 1.77 -13.26 -4.42
N TRP A 227 1.34 -12.10 -3.91
CA TRP A 227 1.15 -11.89 -2.47
C TRP A 227 0.03 -12.74 -1.88
N LYS A 228 -1.05 -12.96 -2.63
CA LYS A 228 -2.12 -13.89 -2.25
C LYS A 228 -1.57 -15.31 -2.06
N ASN A 229 -0.87 -15.84 -3.07
CA ASN A 229 -0.33 -17.19 -3.04
C ASN A 229 0.72 -17.36 -1.94
N LYS A 230 1.57 -16.36 -1.76
CA LYS A 230 2.58 -16.32 -0.69
C LYS A 230 1.95 -16.32 0.70
N SER A 231 0.90 -15.52 0.92
CA SER A 231 0.16 -15.48 2.20
C SER A 231 -0.53 -16.81 2.51
N ILE A 232 -1.13 -17.45 1.50
CA ILE A 232 -1.72 -18.80 1.65
C ILE A 232 -0.64 -19.83 2.01
N SER A 233 0.53 -19.77 1.37
CA SER A 233 1.66 -20.65 1.66
C SER A 233 2.16 -20.49 3.10
N TYR A 234 2.27 -19.26 3.60
CA TYR A 234 2.65 -19.01 5.00
C TYR A 234 1.61 -19.53 5.99
N LEU A 235 0.32 -19.25 5.77
CA LEU A 235 -0.75 -19.77 6.62
C LEU A 235 -0.81 -21.31 6.66
N LYS A 236 -0.39 -22.00 5.61
CA LYS A 236 -0.29 -23.48 5.61
C LYS A 236 0.81 -24.00 6.53
N LYS A 237 1.87 -23.24 6.76
CA LYS A 237 3.04 -23.62 7.56
C LYS A 237 2.91 -23.28 9.04
N ILE A 238 1.88 -22.54 9.43
CA ILE A 238 1.65 -22.20 10.83
C ILE A 238 0.81 -23.29 11.46
N ASP A 239 1.40 -23.93 12.45
CA ASP A 239 0.67 -24.67 13.47
C ASP A 239 0.41 -23.71 14.63
N PHE A 240 -0.84 -23.61 15.05
CA PHE A 240 -1.24 -22.78 16.21
C PHE A 240 -1.41 -23.64 17.48
N LEU A 241 -1.04 -24.93 17.40
CA LEU A 241 -1.01 -25.91 18.49
C LEU A 241 0.42 -26.30 18.83
#